data_AF-A0A498EGB9-F1
#
_entry.id   AF-A0A498EGB9-F1
#
_cell.length_a   1.000
_cell.length_b   1.000
_cell.length_c   1.000
_cell.angle_alpha   90.00
_cell.angle_beta   90.00
_cell.angle_gamma   90.00
#
_symmetry.space_group_name_H-M   'P 1'
#
loop_
_entity.id
_entity.type
_entity.pdbx_description
1 polymer ?
#
loop_
_entity_poly.entity_id
_entity_poly.type
_entity_poly.pdbx_seq_one_letter_code
_entity_poly.pdbx_strand_id
1 'polypeptide(L)'
;SSLVMNVAAFAVALGVLLTPAIEAQLSKALGKMTDRQIDLLDDHVLVLGYGDLTEPILEELDARDGVEYAVVTPDETAARRLAERDIPVFTADPSDVDPLERVNLDGARAVVAATEDDARDALAILTARQLNPDVRIVAAVTQRENVDKLRRAGADQ
;
A
#
# COMPACT_ATOMS: atom_id res chain seq x y z
N SER A 1 44.24 -30.08 0.24
CA SER A 1 43.55 -28.87 0.72
C SER A 1 42.95 -27.97 -0.36
N SER A 2 43.47 -27.91 -1.59
CA SER A 2 42.94 -27.01 -2.65
C SER A 2 41.54 -27.37 -3.18
N LEU A 3 41.21 -28.66 -3.28
CA LEU A 3 39.90 -29.11 -3.77
C LEU A 3 38.73 -28.69 -2.85
N VAL A 4 38.94 -28.78 -1.54
CA VAL A 4 37.93 -28.46 -0.52
C VAL A 4 37.65 -26.95 -0.48
N MET A 5 38.67 -26.12 -0.69
CA MET A 5 38.53 -24.66 -0.76
C MET A 5 37.70 -24.21 -1.98
N ASN A 6 37.90 -24.84 -3.14
CA ASN A 6 37.15 -24.49 -4.36
C ASN A 6 35.67 -24.86 -4.25
N VAL A 7 35.35 -26.00 -3.63
CA VAL A 7 33.95 -26.41 -3.39
C VAL A 7 33.26 -25.44 -2.42
N ALA A 8 33.95 -25.01 -1.37
CA ALA A 8 33.40 -24.04 -0.42
C ALA A 8 33.14 -22.67 -1.07
N ALA A 9 34.07 -22.17 -1.88
CA ALA A 9 33.89 -20.90 -2.60
C ALA A 9 32.72 -20.95 -3.59
N PHE A 10 32.53 -22.08 -4.28
CA PHE A 10 31.43 -22.28 -5.20
C PHE A 10 30.07 -22.31 -4.48
N ALA A 11 29.97 -22.98 -3.33
CA ALA A 11 28.75 -22.99 -2.52
C ALA A 11 28.36 -21.59 -2.02
N VAL A 12 29.32 -20.77 -1.59
CA VAL A 12 29.08 -19.39 -1.16
C VAL A 12 28.61 -18.53 -2.33
N ALA A 13 29.29 -18.62 -3.48
CA ALA A 13 28.91 -17.87 -4.68
C ALA A 13 27.49 -18.24 -5.16
N LEU A 14 27.14 -19.53 -5.10
CA LEU A 14 25.82 -20.02 -5.46
C LEU A 14 24.74 -19.51 -4.50
N GLY A 15 25.02 -19.52 -3.19
CA GLY A 15 24.13 -18.94 -2.18
C GLY A 15 23.87 -17.45 -2.40
N VAL A 16 24.91 -16.64 -2.64
CA VAL A 16 24.78 -15.19 -2.89
C VAL A 16 23.90 -14.88 -4.13
N LEU A 17 23.86 -15.77 -5.11
CA LEU A 17 23.03 -15.59 -6.32
C LEU A 17 21.59 -16.10 -6.16
N LEU A 18 21.40 -17.23 -5.48
CA LEU A 18 20.09 -17.84 -5.31
C LEU A 18 19.25 -17.18 -4.23
N THR A 19 19.86 -16.76 -3.11
CA THR A 19 19.14 -16.14 -2.00
C THR A 19 18.29 -14.93 -2.42
N PRO A 20 18.84 -13.90 -3.11
CA PRO A 20 18.02 -12.75 -3.52
C PRO A 20 16.93 -13.13 -4.53
N ALA A 21 17.14 -14.14 -5.38
CA ALA A 21 16.12 -14.60 -6.33
C ALA A 21 14.97 -15.32 -5.64
N ILE A 22 15.27 -16.13 -4.62
CA ILE A 22 14.27 -16.82 -3.78
C ILE A 22 13.50 -15.81 -2.93
N GLU A 23 14.20 -14.85 -2.31
CA GLU A 23 13.57 -13.77 -1.54
C GLU A 23 12.66 -12.89 -2.41
N ALA A 24 13.05 -12.58 -3.64
CA ALA A 24 12.22 -11.80 -4.56
C ALA A 24 10.94 -12.55 -4.97
N GLN A 25 11.04 -13.86 -5.25
CA GLN A 25 9.85 -14.67 -5.59
C GLN A 25 8.93 -14.88 -4.38
N LEU A 26 9.50 -15.11 -3.19
CA LEU A 26 8.72 -15.22 -1.96
C LEU A 26 8.07 -13.90 -1.58
N SER A 27 8.78 -12.78 -1.68
CA SER A 27 8.19 -11.45 -1.40
C SER A 27 7.07 -11.12 -2.38
N LYS A 28 7.19 -11.54 -3.65
CA LYS A 28 6.14 -11.36 -4.65
C LYS A 28 4.92 -12.27 -4.42
N ALA A 29 5.13 -13.44 -3.82
CA ALA A 29 4.07 -14.42 -3.56
C ALA A 29 3.42 -14.29 -2.16
N LEU A 30 4.14 -13.78 -1.17
CA LEU A 30 3.68 -13.65 0.22
C LEU A 30 3.44 -12.19 0.65
N GLY A 31 3.95 -11.20 -0.09
CA GLY A 31 4.06 -9.85 0.44
C GLY A 31 5.01 -9.77 1.63
N LYS A 32 5.61 -8.62 1.90
CA LYS A 32 6.44 -8.48 3.11
C LYS A 32 5.53 -8.55 4.35
N MET A 33 6.07 -9.03 5.46
CA MET A 33 5.36 -9.43 6.69
C MET A 33 4.32 -8.44 7.28
N THR A 34 4.23 -7.20 6.80
CA THR A 34 3.21 -6.21 7.13
C THR A 34 1.81 -6.59 6.62
N ASP A 35 1.71 -7.38 5.55
CA ASP A 35 0.43 -7.75 4.92
C ASP A 35 -0.53 -8.48 5.87
N ARG A 36 -0.03 -9.31 6.79
CA ARG A 36 -0.88 -10.08 7.72
C ARG A 36 -1.61 -9.25 8.77
N GLN A 37 -1.16 -8.02 9.02
CA GLN A 37 -1.79 -7.14 10.00
C GLN A 37 -2.97 -6.38 9.42
N ILE A 38 -2.97 -6.15 8.10
CA ILE A 38 -3.96 -5.30 7.43
C ILE A 38 -5.26 -6.07 7.17
N ASP A 39 -5.17 -7.36 6.80
CA ASP A 39 -6.35 -8.23 6.63
C ASP A 39 -7.21 -8.36 7.92
N LEU A 40 -6.66 -7.98 9.08
CA LEU A 40 -7.32 -8.05 10.38
C LEU A 40 -7.95 -6.72 10.84
N LEU A 41 -7.73 -5.64 10.10
CA LEU A 41 -8.27 -4.32 10.45
C LEU A 41 -9.75 -4.23 10.08
N ASP A 42 -10.54 -3.64 10.97
CA ASP A 42 -11.97 -3.34 10.80
C ASP A 42 -12.22 -1.94 11.38
N ASP A 43 -13.21 -1.20 10.88
CA ASP A 43 -13.46 0.21 11.24
C ASP A 43 -12.22 1.14 11.04
N HIS A 44 -11.33 0.79 10.11
CA HIS A 44 -10.09 1.50 9.83
C HIS A 44 -10.22 2.52 8.69
N VAL A 45 -9.20 3.38 8.56
CA VAL A 45 -9.03 4.27 7.40
C VAL A 45 -8.03 3.64 6.44
N LEU A 46 -8.40 3.50 5.17
CA LEU A 46 -7.48 3.05 4.12
C LEU A 46 -6.97 4.25 3.32
N VAL A 47 -5.66 4.45 3.30
CA VAL A 47 -5.01 5.50 2.51
C VAL A 47 -4.47 4.89 1.23
N LEU A 48 -5.02 5.30 0.09
CA LEU A 48 -4.67 4.80 -1.24
C LEU A 48 -3.63 5.73 -1.86
N GLY A 49 -2.40 5.23 -1.95
CA GLY A 49 -1.23 5.97 -2.38
C GLY A 49 -0.50 6.65 -1.22
N TYR A 50 0.70 7.13 -1.51
CA TYR A 50 1.54 7.85 -0.56
C TYR A 50 2.37 8.93 -1.29
N GLY A 51 2.33 10.15 -0.76
CA GLY A 51 3.02 11.34 -1.26
C GLY A 51 3.01 12.49 -0.24
N ASP A 52 3.39 13.67 -0.71
CA ASP A 52 3.48 14.92 0.06
C ASP A 52 2.11 15.34 0.62
N LEU A 53 1.03 15.03 -0.10
CA LEU A 53 -0.34 15.33 0.32
C LEU A 53 -0.88 14.33 1.36
N THR A 54 -0.41 13.09 1.36
CA THR A 54 -0.84 12.08 2.35
C THR A 54 -0.05 12.16 3.65
N GLU A 55 1.22 12.58 3.64
CA GLU A 55 2.06 12.58 4.84
C GLU A 55 1.44 13.34 6.03
N PRO A 56 0.91 14.57 5.86
CA PRO A 56 0.23 15.28 6.96
C PRO A 56 -1.06 14.59 7.40
N ILE A 57 -1.73 13.85 6.49
CA ILE A 57 -2.93 13.08 6.83
C ILE A 57 -2.54 11.92 7.75
N LEU A 58 -1.42 11.23 7.47
CA LEU A 58 -0.93 10.16 8.33
C LEU A 58 -0.52 10.68 9.71
N GLU A 59 0.14 11.83 9.79
CA GLU A 59 0.48 12.48 11.07
C GLU A 59 -0.77 12.79 11.92
N GLU A 60 -1.84 13.28 11.28
CA GLU A 60 -3.12 13.55 11.94
C GLU A 60 -3.87 12.27 12.36
N LEU A 61 -3.72 11.17 11.61
CA LEU A 61 -4.28 9.87 12.00
C LEU A 61 -3.51 9.28 13.18
N ASP A 62 -2.18 9.33 13.17
CA ASP A 62 -1.31 8.90 14.28
C ASP A 62 -1.58 9.67 15.57
N ALA A 63 -1.85 10.98 15.46
CA ALA A 63 -2.13 11.83 16.61
C ALA A 63 -3.51 11.56 17.26
N ARG A 64 -4.39 10.79 16.61
CA ARG A 64 -5.74 10.49 17.10
C ARG A 64 -5.79 9.11 17.74
N ASP A 65 -5.99 9.10 19.06
CA ASP A 65 -6.18 7.86 19.80
C ASP A 65 -7.33 7.02 19.23
N GLY A 66 -7.05 5.74 18.97
CA GLY A 66 -8.05 4.75 18.56
C GLY A 66 -8.45 4.79 17.07
N VAL A 67 -7.73 5.52 16.23
CA VAL A 67 -7.93 5.45 14.77
C VAL A 67 -6.92 4.48 14.16
N GLU A 68 -7.41 3.30 13.78
CA GLU A 68 -6.61 2.37 12.97
C GLU A 68 -6.60 2.80 11.51
N TYR A 69 -5.45 2.66 10.85
CA TYR A 69 -5.32 2.96 9.44
C TYR A 69 -4.22 2.13 8.78
N ALA A 70 -4.29 2.01 7.46
CA ALA A 70 -3.27 1.36 6.65
C ALA A 70 -3.06 2.12 5.33
N VAL A 71 -1.85 2.01 4.77
CA VAL A 71 -1.48 2.63 3.50
C VAL A 71 -1.34 1.56 2.42
N VAL A 72 -1.86 1.80 1.22
CA VAL A 72 -1.61 0.96 0.04
C VAL A 72 -0.79 1.77 -0.95
N THR A 73 0.42 1.33 -1.28
CA THR A 73 1.27 2.06 -2.24
C THR A 73 2.14 1.12 -3.07
N PRO A 74 2.32 1.37 -4.39
CA PRO A 74 3.21 0.57 -5.21
C PRO A 74 4.69 0.96 -5.02
N ASP A 75 4.98 2.08 -4.36
CA ASP A 75 6.35 2.53 -4.09
C ASP A 75 6.97 1.72 -2.94
N GLU A 76 7.79 0.72 -3.30
CA GLU A 76 8.54 -0.09 -2.33
C GLU A 76 9.42 0.73 -1.38
N THR A 77 9.93 1.89 -1.82
CA THR A 77 10.79 2.74 -1.01
C THR A 77 9.95 3.46 0.04
N ALA A 78 8.81 4.02 -0.35
CA ALA A 78 7.84 4.57 0.58
C ALA A 78 7.33 3.53 1.57
N ALA A 79 6.97 2.34 1.10
CA ALA A 79 6.50 1.25 1.95
C ALA A 79 7.54 0.84 3.00
N ARG A 80 8.83 0.78 2.64
CA ARG A 80 9.90 0.52 3.62
C ARG A 80 9.97 1.61 4.69
N ARG A 81 9.90 2.89 4.31
CA ARG A 81 9.93 4.02 5.26
C ARG A 81 8.73 4.00 6.21
N LEU A 82 7.54 3.70 5.69
CA LEU A 82 6.32 3.58 6.49
C LEU A 82 6.43 2.41 7.48
N ALA A 83 6.91 1.26 7.04
CA ALA A 83 7.13 0.11 7.90
C ALA A 83 8.19 0.38 9.00
N GLU A 84 9.25 1.15 8.70
CA GLU A 84 10.25 1.59 9.69
C GLU A 84 9.66 2.53 10.76
N ARG A 85 8.51 3.15 10.48
CA ARG A 85 7.73 3.99 11.40
C ARG A 85 6.60 3.20 12.09
N ASP A 86 6.57 1.87 11.94
CA ASP A 86 5.50 0.99 12.43
C ASP A 86 4.11 1.32 11.85
N ILE A 87 4.05 1.97 10.67
CA ILE A 87 2.80 2.25 9.97
C ILE A 87 2.41 1.03 9.13
N PRO A 88 1.18 0.49 9.30
CA PRO A 88 0.69 -0.61 8.46
C PRO A 88 0.66 -0.19 6.98
N VAL A 89 1.41 -0.92 6.15
CA VAL A 89 1.52 -0.62 4.72
C VAL A 89 1.49 -1.89 3.88
N PHE A 90 0.70 -1.84 2.82
CA PHE A 90 0.54 -2.87 1.81
C PHE A 90 1.18 -2.43 0.50
N THR A 91 2.15 -3.20 0.01
CA THR A 91 2.87 -2.82 -1.22
C THR A 91 2.16 -3.34 -2.45
N ALA A 92 1.27 -2.54 -3.03
CA ALA A 92 0.50 -2.88 -4.22
C ALA A 92 -0.04 -1.63 -4.93
N ASP A 93 -0.52 -1.79 -6.17
CA ASP A 93 -1.25 -0.72 -6.87
C ASP A 93 -2.65 -0.56 -6.26
N PRO A 94 -3.03 0.62 -5.75
CA PRO A 94 -4.36 0.86 -5.19
C PRO A 94 -5.47 0.89 -6.25
N SER A 95 -5.13 0.83 -7.55
CA SER A 95 -6.08 0.74 -8.67
C SER A 95 -6.45 -0.70 -9.02
N ASP A 96 -5.81 -1.69 -8.39
CA ASP A 96 -6.09 -3.10 -8.62
C ASP A 96 -7.09 -3.63 -7.59
N VAL A 97 -7.98 -4.54 -8.03
CA VAL A 97 -9.02 -5.14 -7.19
C VAL A 97 -8.43 -6.08 -6.14
N ASP A 98 -7.59 -7.04 -6.56
CA ASP A 98 -7.07 -8.10 -5.68
C ASP A 98 -6.30 -7.57 -4.44
N PRO A 99 -5.53 -6.46 -4.52
CA PRO A 99 -4.97 -5.80 -3.34
C PRO A 99 -6.01 -5.24 -2.37
N LEU A 100 -7.04 -4.57 -2.88
CA LEU A 100 -8.04 -3.88 -2.04
C LEU A 100 -8.96 -4.87 -1.31
N GLU A 101 -9.23 -6.03 -1.90
CA GLU A 101 -9.94 -7.12 -1.22
C GLU A 101 -9.14 -7.69 -0.04
N ARG A 102 -7.81 -7.79 -0.17
CA ARG A 102 -6.95 -8.31 0.90
C ARG A 102 -6.94 -7.38 2.11
N VAL A 103 -6.83 -6.07 1.89
CA VAL A 103 -6.76 -5.06 2.96
C VAL A 103 -8.09 -4.72 3.66
N ASN A 104 -9.08 -5.61 3.56
CA ASN A 104 -10.42 -5.50 4.12
C ASN A 104 -11.12 -4.16 3.83
N LEU A 105 -11.14 -3.73 2.56
CA LEU A 105 -11.84 -2.51 2.16
C LEU A 105 -13.35 -2.52 2.52
N ASP A 106 -13.97 -3.69 2.56
CA ASP A 106 -15.39 -3.83 2.94
C ASP A 106 -15.64 -3.37 4.39
N GLY A 107 -14.72 -3.67 5.31
CA GLY A 107 -14.75 -3.22 6.71
C GLY A 107 -14.17 -1.84 6.96
N ALA A 108 -13.68 -1.14 5.92
CA ALA A 108 -13.08 0.18 6.10
C ALA A 108 -14.14 1.24 6.39
N ARG A 109 -13.91 2.06 7.42
CA ARG A 109 -14.76 3.22 7.75
C ARG A 109 -14.70 4.30 6.67
N ALA A 110 -13.52 4.51 6.11
CA ALA A 110 -13.29 5.50 5.08
C ALA A 110 -12.05 5.17 4.25
N VAL A 111 -12.03 5.72 3.03
CA VAL A 111 -10.90 5.69 2.11
C VAL A 111 -10.42 7.12 1.89
N VAL A 112 -9.10 7.30 1.82
CA VAL A 112 -8.45 8.56 1.44
C VAL A 112 -7.63 8.33 0.17
N ALA A 113 -7.88 9.11 -0.87
CA ALA A 113 -7.05 9.14 -2.09
C ALA A 113 -6.55 10.56 -2.30
N ALA A 114 -5.28 10.81 -1.99
CA ALA A 114 -4.76 12.17 -1.88
C ALA A 114 -3.30 12.23 -2.29
N THR A 115 -2.99 11.80 -3.51
CA THR A 115 -1.64 11.89 -4.09
C THR A 115 -1.53 13.07 -5.05
N GLU A 116 -0.34 13.29 -5.59
CA GLU A 116 -0.09 14.32 -6.60
C GLU A 116 -0.59 13.91 -8.01
N ASP A 117 -1.08 12.68 -8.16
CA ASP A 117 -1.56 12.11 -9.42
C ASP A 117 -3.07 11.86 -9.37
N ASP A 118 -3.84 12.92 -9.62
CA ASP A 118 -5.31 12.87 -9.68
C ASP A 118 -5.86 11.77 -10.61
N ALA A 119 -5.09 11.37 -11.64
CA ALA A 119 -5.53 10.32 -12.56
C ALA A 119 -5.41 8.93 -11.91
N ARG A 120 -4.34 8.67 -11.17
CA ARG A 120 -4.20 7.46 -10.34
C ARG A 120 -5.22 7.44 -9.21
N ASP A 121 -5.40 8.56 -8.52
CA ASP A 121 -6.39 8.68 -7.46
C ASP A 121 -7.80 8.36 -7.99
N ALA A 122 -8.16 8.85 -9.17
CA ALA A 122 -9.44 8.51 -9.79
C ALA A 122 -9.61 7.00 -10.06
N LEU A 123 -8.56 6.29 -10.49
CA LEU A 123 -8.61 4.84 -10.70
C LEU A 123 -8.73 4.07 -9.38
N ALA A 124 -7.98 4.49 -8.35
CA ALA A 124 -8.07 3.93 -7.01
C ALA A 124 -9.48 4.14 -6.41
N ILE A 125 -10.05 5.33 -6.56
CA ILE A 125 -11.41 5.67 -6.13
C ILE A 125 -12.46 4.80 -6.85
N LEU A 126 -12.33 4.63 -8.17
CA LEU A 126 -13.24 3.77 -8.94
C LEU A 126 -13.22 2.33 -8.43
N THR A 127 -12.03 1.80 -8.18
CA THR A 127 -11.82 0.44 -7.68
C THR A 127 -12.39 0.28 -6.28
N ALA A 128 -12.12 1.24 -5.39
CA ALA A 128 -12.65 1.24 -4.04
C ALA A 128 -14.19 1.30 -4.04
N ARG A 129 -14.78 2.18 -4.85
CA ARG A 129 -16.25 2.30 -4.97
C ARG A 129 -16.89 1.06 -5.60
N GLN A 130 -16.19 0.39 -6.53
CA GLN A 130 -16.66 -0.86 -7.13
C GLN A 130 -16.75 -1.99 -6.10
N LEU A 131 -15.76 -2.08 -5.21
CA LEU A 131 -15.67 -3.11 -4.19
C LEU A 131 -16.60 -2.82 -3.00
N ASN A 132 -16.65 -1.59 -2.54
CA ASN A 132 -17.53 -1.15 -1.47
C ASN A 132 -18.35 0.08 -1.93
N PRO A 133 -19.59 -0.14 -2.42
CA PRO A 133 -20.44 0.95 -2.91
C PRO A 133 -20.82 1.99 -1.87
N ASP A 134 -20.70 1.67 -0.58
CA ASP A 134 -21.15 2.50 0.54
C ASP A 134 -20.00 3.14 1.34
N VAL A 135 -18.74 2.77 1.07
CA VAL A 135 -17.57 3.32 1.79
C VAL A 135 -17.49 4.84 1.59
N ARG A 136 -17.16 5.57 2.64
CA ARG A 136 -16.90 7.01 2.51
C ARG A 136 -15.55 7.22 1.84
N ILE A 137 -15.51 7.96 0.74
CA ILE A 137 -14.27 8.27 0.01
C ILE A 137 -13.99 9.77 0.08
N VAL A 138 -12.85 10.14 0.66
CA VAL A 138 -12.34 11.52 0.71
C VAL A 138 -11.16 11.63 -0.25
N ALA A 139 -11.17 12.61 -1.15
CA ALA A 139 -10.10 12.80 -2.09
C ALA A 139 -9.48 14.21 -2.01
N ALA A 140 -8.15 14.29 -2.11
CA ALA A 140 -7.50 15.56 -2.40
C ALA A 140 -7.42 15.74 -3.91
N VAL A 141 -7.54 17.00 -4.36
CA VAL A 141 -7.48 17.34 -5.77
C VAL A 141 -6.29 18.26 -5.97
N THR A 142 -5.32 17.82 -6.76
CA THR A 142 -4.12 18.59 -7.09
C THR A 142 -4.41 19.62 -8.17
N GLN A 143 -5.19 19.25 -9.19
CA GLN A 143 -5.58 20.14 -10.29
C GLN A 143 -7.08 20.44 -10.23
N ARG A 144 -7.42 21.72 -10.08
CA ARG A 144 -8.80 22.17 -9.84
C ARG A 144 -9.81 21.68 -10.89
N GLU A 145 -9.39 21.52 -12.14
CA GLU A 145 -10.20 20.96 -13.22
C GLU A 145 -10.61 19.50 -13.03
N ASN A 146 -9.96 18.76 -12.13
CA ASN A 146 -10.21 17.35 -11.88
C ASN A 146 -11.23 17.09 -10.76
N VAL A 147 -11.70 18.12 -10.03
CA VAL A 147 -12.70 17.98 -8.95
C VAL A 147 -13.92 17.17 -9.41
N ASP A 148 -14.50 17.54 -10.55
CA ASP A 148 -15.69 16.85 -11.07
C ASP A 148 -15.37 15.44 -11.59
N LYS A 149 -14.12 15.16 -11.97
CA LYS A 149 -13.70 13.83 -12.41
C LYS A 149 -13.61 12.88 -11.21
N LEU A 150 -13.00 13.32 -10.11
CA LEU A 150 -12.87 12.51 -8.90
C LEU A 150 -14.24 12.27 -8.23
N ARG A 151 -15.14 13.26 -8.23
CA ARG A 151 -16.53 13.06 -7.80
C ARG A 151 -17.27 12.03 -8.66
N ARG A 152 -17.11 12.08 -9.98
CA ARG A 152 -17.72 11.08 -10.89
C ARG A 152 -17.09 9.69 -10.74
N ALA A 153 -15.83 9.61 -10.33
CA ALA A 153 -15.17 8.36 -9.99
C ALA A 153 -15.75 7.73 -8.71
N GLY A 154 -16.35 8.53 -7.82
CA GLY A 154 -17.01 8.05 -6.61
C GLY A 154 -16.55 8.73 -5.32
N ALA A 155 -15.73 9.80 -5.38
CA ALA A 155 -15.37 10.57 -4.20
C ALA A 155 -16.58 11.33 -3.63
N ASP A 156 -16.75 11.26 -2.31
CA ASP A 156 -17.82 11.94 -1.58
C ASP A 156 -17.42 13.37 -1.17
N GLN A 157 -16.13 13.59 -0.93
CA GLN A 157 -15.57 14.87 -0.49
C GLN A 157 -14.30 15.23 -1.23
#